data_AF-A0A0B4FHV9-F1
#
_entry.id   AF-A0A0B4FHV9-F1
#
_cell.length_a   1.000
_cell.length_b   1.000
_cell.length_c   1.000
_cell.angle_alpha   90.00
_cell.angle_beta   90.00
_cell.angle_gamma   90.00
#
_symmetry.space_group_name_H-M   'P 1'
#
loop_
_entity.id
_entity.type
_entity.pdbx_description
1 polymer ?
#
loop_
_entity_poly.entity_id
_entity_poly.type
_entity_poly.pdbx_seq_one_letter_code
_entity_poly.pdbx_strand_id
1 'polypeptide(L)'
;MGLRFCGFFALVLTLGGAAAIAGPGFRCSLKPISGTEWIPSRFSLKFADDFSGAVITDMVFGVTVNARVMQHSETSYMLNWALPKLAVGGDAGRPKPRFRAILNTANHKMSIKAERSGQDGVLPRGQGHCEMLRSLSLLAQNEG
;
A
#
# COMPACT_ATOMS: atom_id res chain seq x y z
N MET A 1 18.40 66.14 22.85
CA MET A 1 17.19 65.28 22.80
C MET A 1 17.05 64.81 21.36
N GLY A 2 17.18 63.55 20.93
CA GLY A 2 17.10 62.26 21.62
C GLY A 2 15.84 61.51 21.16
N LEU A 3 15.98 60.57 20.22
CA LEU A 3 15.09 59.42 19.86
C LEU A 3 15.58 58.90 18.47
N ARG A 4 16.48 57.91 18.30
CA ARG A 4 16.51 56.46 18.63
C ARG A 4 15.38 55.61 18.03
N PHE A 5 15.79 54.77 17.07
CA PHE A 5 15.40 53.37 16.78
C PHE A 5 13.93 52.98 16.52
N CYS A 6 13.67 52.44 15.32
CA CYS A 6 12.82 51.26 15.03
C CYS A 6 12.89 51.02 13.50
N GLY A 7 13.36 49.92 12.93
CA GLY A 7 13.42 48.53 13.39
C GLY A 7 12.35 47.70 12.66
N PHE A 8 12.78 46.98 11.60
CA PHE A 8 12.24 45.73 11.05
C PHE A 8 10.77 45.63 10.57
N PHE A 9 10.56 45.16 9.32
CA PHE A 9 10.19 43.76 9.00
C PHE A 9 9.81 43.65 7.50
N ALA A 10 10.70 43.12 6.66
CA ALA A 10 10.31 42.63 5.34
C ALA A 10 9.76 41.22 5.53
N LEU A 11 8.43 41.10 5.62
CA LEU A 11 7.74 39.82 5.72
C LEU A 11 7.69 39.16 4.34
N VAL A 12 8.74 38.42 3.97
CA VAL A 12 8.70 37.54 2.81
C VAL A 12 7.95 36.28 3.22
N LEU A 13 6.65 36.24 2.93
CA LEU A 13 5.80 35.05 3.02
C LEU A 13 6.19 34.07 1.90
N THR A 14 7.22 33.26 2.13
CA THR A 14 7.37 32.00 1.38
C THR A 14 6.32 31.03 1.89
N LEU A 15 5.11 31.05 1.30
CA LEU A 15 4.20 29.92 1.35
C LEU A 15 4.78 28.79 0.46
N GLY A 16 5.83 28.15 0.95
CA GLY A 16 6.21 26.81 0.49
C GLY A 16 5.22 25.84 1.08
N GLY A 17 4.03 25.74 0.48
CA GLY A 17 3.08 24.69 0.81
C GLY A 17 3.74 23.36 0.54
N ALA A 18 4.09 22.62 1.59
CA ALA A 18 4.53 21.24 1.47
C ALA A 18 3.35 20.46 0.88
N ALA A 19 3.37 20.24 -0.44
CA ALA A 19 2.52 19.25 -1.05
C ALA A 19 2.91 17.92 -0.42
N ALA A 20 2.06 17.40 0.47
CA ALA A 20 2.22 16.04 0.98
C ALA A 20 2.06 15.10 -0.21
N ILE A 21 3.20 14.68 -0.78
CA ILE A 21 3.24 13.68 -1.84
C ILE A 21 2.88 12.38 -1.15
N ALA A 22 1.60 12.01 -1.24
CA ALA A 22 1.16 10.72 -0.75
C ALA A 22 2.00 9.62 -1.43
N GLY A 23 2.49 8.66 -0.62
CA GLY A 23 3.32 7.56 -1.09
C GLY A 23 2.73 6.81 -2.29
N PRO A 24 3.58 6.09 -3.06
CA PRO A 24 3.16 5.53 -4.34
C PRO A 24 1.98 4.57 -4.19
N GLY A 25 1.06 4.66 -5.14
CA GLY A 25 -0.07 3.75 -5.27
C GLY A 25 0.19 2.67 -6.32
N PHE A 26 -0.39 1.51 -6.13
CA PHE A 26 -0.35 0.40 -7.07
C PHE A 26 -1.72 -0.25 -7.21
N ARG A 27 -2.05 -0.76 -8.39
CA ARG A 27 -3.18 -1.66 -8.64
C ARG A 27 -2.63 -3.02 -9.03
N CYS A 28 -2.97 -4.06 -8.28
CA CYS A 28 -2.42 -5.39 -8.47
C CYS A 28 -3.48 -6.38 -8.95
N SER A 29 -3.07 -7.26 -9.86
CA SER A 29 -3.88 -8.37 -10.36
C SER A 29 -3.09 -9.67 -10.19
N LEU A 30 -3.63 -10.58 -9.37
CA LEU A 30 -2.98 -11.85 -9.02
C LEU A 30 -3.78 -13.04 -9.54
N LYS A 31 -3.07 -14.13 -9.84
CA LYS A 31 -3.64 -15.43 -10.17
C LYS A 31 -3.23 -16.46 -9.12
N PRO A 32 -4.15 -17.30 -8.62
CA PRO A 32 -3.79 -18.45 -7.80
C PRO A 32 -2.89 -19.40 -8.59
N ILE A 33 -1.85 -19.91 -7.94
CA ILE A 33 -0.99 -20.98 -8.47
C ILE A 33 -1.38 -22.32 -7.84
N SER A 34 -1.85 -22.28 -6.59
CA SER A 34 -2.20 -23.46 -5.78
C SER A 34 -3.64 -23.95 -5.99
N GLY A 35 -4.27 -23.65 -7.12
CA GLY A 35 -5.63 -24.13 -7.47
C GLY A 35 -6.77 -23.72 -6.52
N THR A 36 -6.51 -22.84 -5.56
CA THR A 36 -7.44 -22.46 -4.47
C THR A 36 -7.82 -20.98 -4.57
N GLU A 37 -9.11 -20.68 -4.48
CA GLU A 37 -9.70 -19.33 -4.66
C GLU A 37 -9.39 -18.32 -3.55
N TRP A 38 -8.58 -18.69 -2.56
CA TRP A 38 -8.31 -17.86 -1.37
C TRP A 38 -7.30 -16.73 -1.61
N ILE A 39 -6.77 -16.59 -2.82
CA ILE A 39 -5.88 -15.50 -3.18
C ILE A 39 -6.71 -14.32 -3.72
N PRO A 40 -6.57 -13.10 -3.16
CA PRO A 40 -7.26 -11.94 -3.69
C PRO A 40 -6.82 -11.68 -5.13
N SER A 41 -7.78 -11.69 -6.05
CA SER A 41 -7.51 -11.59 -7.48
C SER A 41 -7.19 -10.16 -7.92
N ARG A 42 -7.81 -9.15 -7.30
CA ARG A 42 -7.59 -7.72 -7.59
C ARG A 42 -7.69 -6.85 -6.35
N PHE A 43 -6.69 -6.01 -6.12
CA PHE A 43 -6.69 -5.03 -5.05
C PHE A 43 -5.82 -3.82 -5.41
N SER A 44 -6.07 -2.70 -4.75
CA SER A 44 -5.16 -1.55 -4.76
C SER A 44 -4.36 -1.47 -3.47
N LEU A 45 -3.15 -0.93 -3.58
CA LEU A 45 -2.18 -0.71 -2.52
C LEU A 45 -1.77 0.76 -2.55
N LYS A 46 -1.71 1.41 -1.40
CA LYS A 46 -1.13 2.75 -1.27
C LYS A 46 -0.16 2.78 -0.10
N PHE A 47 1.11 3.07 -0.38
CA PHE A 47 2.12 3.21 0.67
C PHE A 47 1.89 4.49 1.48
N ALA A 48 2.25 4.44 2.76
CA ALA A 48 2.56 5.64 3.52
C ALA A 48 3.83 6.31 2.94
N ASP A 49 3.99 7.60 3.21
CA ASP A 49 5.06 8.42 2.61
C ASP A 49 6.46 7.92 3.01
N ASP A 50 6.57 7.32 4.20
CA ASP A 50 7.80 6.73 4.74
C ASP A 50 7.95 5.22 4.47
N PHE A 51 7.03 4.62 3.71
CA PHE A 51 6.96 3.19 3.44
C PHE A 51 6.88 2.29 4.68
N SER A 52 6.55 2.83 5.87
CA SER A 52 6.40 2.03 7.10
C SER A 52 5.12 1.19 7.12
N GLY A 53 4.13 1.61 6.34
CA GLY A 53 2.84 0.96 6.23
C GLY A 53 2.23 1.13 4.83
N ALA A 54 1.14 0.42 4.62
CA ALA A 54 0.33 0.59 3.42
C ALA A 54 -1.15 0.36 3.70
N VAL A 55 -2.00 0.98 2.90
CA VAL A 55 -3.43 0.71 2.86
C VAL A 55 -3.71 -0.20 1.67
N ILE A 56 -4.36 -1.33 1.93
CA ILE A 56 -4.81 -2.27 0.90
C ILE A 56 -6.32 -2.20 0.81
N THR A 57 -6.84 -2.03 -0.40
CA THR A 57 -8.27 -2.08 -0.68
C THR A 57 -8.53 -3.23 -1.63
N ASP A 58 -9.22 -4.25 -1.12
CA ASP A 58 -9.76 -5.33 -1.95
C ASP A 58 -10.85 -4.75 -2.86
N MET A 59 -10.63 -4.84 -4.18
CA MET A 59 -11.53 -4.22 -5.15
C MET A 59 -12.74 -5.09 -5.48
N VAL A 60 -12.73 -6.37 -5.10
CA VAL A 60 -13.85 -7.29 -5.29
C VAL A 60 -14.88 -7.09 -4.18
N PHE A 61 -14.40 -6.98 -2.94
CA PHE A 61 -15.25 -6.85 -1.76
C PHE A 61 -15.39 -5.42 -1.23
N GLY A 62 -14.62 -4.46 -1.76
CA GLY A 62 -14.62 -3.07 -1.30
C GLY A 62 -14.07 -2.88 0.12
N VAL A 63 -13.25 -3.83 0.60
CA VAL A 63 -12.76 -3.87 1.98
C VAL A 63 -11.37 -3.25 2.05
N THR A 64 -11.21 -2.29 2.95
CA THR A 64 -9.92 -1.63 3.20
C THR A 64 -9.28 -2.10 4.50
N VAL A 65 -7.99 -2.41 4.46
CA VAL A 65 -7.19 -2.88 5.60
C VAL A 65 -5.81 -2.24 5.60
N ASN A 66 -5.25 -2.07 6.80
CA ASN A 66 -3.86 -1.67 6.95
C ASN A 66 -2.92 -2.88 6.82
N ALA A 67 -1.84 -2.69 6.08
CA ALA A 67 -0.75 -3.63 5.92
C ALA A 67 0.49 -3.10 6.63
N ARG A 68 1.17 -3.99 7.36
CA ARG A 68 2.52 -3.73 7.84
C ARG A 68 3.49 -3.92 6.67
N VAL A 69 4.36 -2.94 6.47
CA VAL A 69 5.39 -3.00 5.43
C VAL A 69 6.75 -3.23 6.08
N MET A 70 7.57 -4.04 5.44
CA MET A 70 8.98 -4.22 5.78
C MET A 70 9.77 -4.21 4.48
N GLN A 71 10.87 -3.46 4.44
CA GLN A 71 11.77 -3.51 3.30
C GLN A 71 12.42 -4.90 3.24
N HIS A 72 12.32 -5.55 2.09
CA HIS A 72 12.91 -6.88 1.85
C HIS A 72 14.23 -6.77 1.07
N SER A 73 14.30 -5.83 0.13
CA SER A 73 15.51 -5.40 -0.57
C SER A 73 15.36 -3.96 -1.02
N GLU A 74 16.35 -3.40 -1.71
CA GLU A 74 16.31 -2.04 -2.27
C GLU A 74 15.04 -1.78 -3.09
N THR A 75 14.59 -2.77 -3.88
CA THR A 75 13.44 -2.64 -4.79
C THR A 75 12.28 -3.53 -4.43
N SER A 76 12.28 -4.17 -3.26
CA SER A 76 11.22 -5.11 -2.87
C SER A 76 10.74 -4.88 -1.45
N TYR A 77 9.42 -4.87 -1.29
CA TYR A 77 8.74 -4.64 -0.02
C TYR A 77 7.86 -5.83 0.33
N MET A 78 8.00 -6.30 1.57
CA MET A 78 7.13 -7.31 2.13
C MET A 78 5.93 -6.64 2.80
N LEU A 79 4.73 -7.10 2.45
CA LEU A 79 3.47 -6.61 2.99
C LEU A 79 2.76 -7.72 3.76
N ASN A 80 2.29 -7.41 4.96
CA ASN A 80 1.55 -8.34 5.80
C ASN A 80 0.22 -7.72 6.25
N TRP A 81 -0.90 -8.37 5.94
CA TRP A 81 -2.24 -7.92 6.34
C TRP A 81 -3.16 -9.09 6.66
N ALA A 82 -4.33 -8.79 7.22
CA ALA A 82 -5.38 -9.78 7.46
C ALA A 82 -6.72 -9.19 7.04
N LEU A 83 -7.56 -10.00 6.39
CA LEU A 83 -8.92 -9.56 6.06
C LEU A 83 -9.82 -9.64 7.31
N PRO A 84 -10.79 -8.72 7.45
CA PRO A 84 -11.80 -8.81 8.50
C PRO A 84 -12.70 -10.03 8.28
N LYS A 85 -13.25 -10.58 9.39
CA LYS A 85 -14.06 -11.81 9.39
C LYS A 85 -15.27 -11.76 8.44
N LEU A 86 -15.76 -10.57 8.12
CA LEU A 86 -16.95 -10.35 7.28
C LEU A 86 -16.67 -10.48 5.77
N ALA A 87 -15.39 -10.48 5.35
CA ALA A 87 -14.98 -10.60 3.95
C ALA A 87 -14.74 -12.07 3.50
N VAL A 88 -14.88 -13.02 4.43
CA VAL A 88 -14.75 -14.46 4.15
C VAL A 88 -16.10 -15.11 4.41
N GLY A 89 -16.77 -15.55 3.35
CA GLY A 89 -18.07 -16.19 3.45
C GLY A 89 -18.04 -17.38 4.41
N GLY A 90 -18.98 -17.40 5.36
CA GLY A 90 -19.62 -18.63 5.83
C GLY A 90 -18.96 -19.46 6.93
N ASP A 91 -17.82 -19.09 7.54
CA ASP A 91 -17.20 -19.93 8.58
C ASP A 91 -16.91 -19.17 9.88
N ALA A 92 -17.94 -19.03 10.72
CA ALA A 92 -17.87 -18.53 12.08
C ALA A 92 -17.04 -19.50 12.97
N GLY A 93 -15.72 -19.45 12.85
CA GLY A 93 -14.82 -20.29 13.64
C GLY A 93 -13.40 -20.37 13.11
N ARG A 94 -13.17 -19.99 11.85
CA ARG A 94 -11.84 -20.07 11.25
C ARG A 94 -11.02 -18.79 11.48
N PRO A 95 -9.70 -18.90 11.72
CA PRO A 95 -8.81 -17.76 11.91
C PRO A 95 -8.81 -16.88 10.65
N LYS A 96 -8.77 -15.55 10.86
CA LYS A 96 -8.73 -14.53 9.78
C LYS A 96 -7.64 -14.92 8.77
N PRO A 97 -7.90 -14.96 7.46
CA PRO A 97 -6.84 -15.22 6.50
C PRO A 97 -5.82 -14.09 6.60
N ARG A 98 -4.58 -14.48 6.91
CA ARG A 98 -3.44 -13.57 6.93
C ARG A 98 -2.74 -13.72 5.60
N PHE A 99 -2.27 -12.62 5.04
CA PHE A 99 -1.57 -12.61 3.78
C PHE A 99 -0.18 -12.04 3.99
N ARG A 100 0.79 -12.71 3.38
CA ARG A 100 2.14 -12.21 3.21
C ARG A 100 2.41 -12.10 1.73
N ALA A 101 2.81 -10.92 1.29
CA ALA A 101 3.17 -10.67 -0.10
C ALA A 101 4.51 -9.97 -0.23
N ILE A 102 5.15 -10.14 -1.37
CA ILE A 102 6.36 -9.42 -1.75
C ILE A 102 6.05 -8.71 -3.06
N LEU A 103 6.11 -7.38 -3.05
CA LEU A 103 6.02 -6.52 -4.22
C LEU A 103 7.42 -6.06 -4.59
N ASN A 104 7.85 -6.31 -5.82
CA ASN A 104 9.02 -5.67 -6.40
C ASN A 104 8.58 -4.41 -7.14
N THR A 105 9.02 -3.23 -6.69
CA THR A 105 8.63 -1.94 -7.25
C THR A 105 9.38 -1.58 -8.53
N ALA A 106 10.46 -2.28 -8.87
CA ALA A 106 11.22 -2.05 -10.11
C ALA A 106 10.62 -2.77 -11.32
N ASN A 107 10.12 -3.99 -11.15
CA ASN A 107 9.50 -4.78 -12.22
C ASN A 107 7.98 -4.98 -12.05
N HIS A 108 7.42 -4.41 -10.99
CA HIS A 108 6.02 -4.48 -10.60
C HIS A 108 5.44 -5.89 -10.46
N LYS A 109 6.27 -6.91 -10.19
CA LYS A 109 5.78 -8.26 -9.91
C LYS A 109 5.44 -8.40 -8.44
N MET A 110 4.38 -9.17 -8.18
CA MET A 110 3.96 -9.49 -6.82
C MET A 110 3.75 -10.98 -6.65
N SER A 111 4.27 -11.50 -5.54
CA SER A 111 3.98 -12.85 -5.07
C SER A 111 3.23 -12.77 -3.73
N ILE A 112 2.31 -13.69 -3.48
CA ILE A 112 1.49 -13.71 -2.27
C ILE A 112 1.32 -15.13 -1.76
N LYS A 113 1.19 -15.25 -0.45
CA LYS A 113 0.83 -16.47 0.26
C LYS A 113 -0.23 -16.16 1.30
N ALA A 114 -1.26 -17.00 1.38
CA ALA A 114 -2.22 -16.98 2.47
C ALA A 114 -1.72 -17.88 3.60
N GLU A 115 -1.54 -17.31 4.79
CA GLU A 115 -1.26 -18.03 6.03
C GLU A 115 -2.60 -18.37 6.71
N ARG A 116 -2.82 -19.65 7.01
CA ARG A 116 -3.99 -20.15 7.74
C ARG A 116 -3.49 -20.82 9.01
N SER A 117 -4.00 -20.43 10.17
CA SER A 117 -3.64 -21.10 11.42
C SER A 117 -4.36 -22.46 11.50
N GLY A 118 -3.62 -23.53 11.82
CA GLY A 118 -4.19 -24.84 12.14
C GLY A 118 -4.45 -25.80 10.98
N GLN A 119 -3.77 -25.66 9.83
CA GLN A 119 -3.91 -26.63 8.74
C GLN A 119 -2.55 -27.03 8.16
N ASP A 120 -2.17 -28.30 8.37
CA ASP A 120 -0.94 -28.94 7.87
C ASP A 120 -1.06 -29.24 6.36
N GLY A 121 -1.24 -28.20 5.56
CA GLY A 121 -1.42 -28.28 4.12
C GLY A 121 -0.58 -27.26 3.36
N VAL A 122 -0.49 -27.44 2.04
CA VAL A 122 0.15 -26.47 1.15
C VAL A 122 -0.63 -25.16 1.22
N LEU A 123 -0.02 -24.15 1.85
CA LEU A 123 -0.61 -22.83 1.99
C LEU A 123 -0.87 -22.21 0.60
N PRO A 124 -2.07 -21.62 0.37
CA PRO A 124 -2.41 -21.03 -0.91
C PRO A 124 -1.40 -19.97 -1.36
N ARG A 125 -1.05 -19.98 -2.64
CA ARG A 125 -0.09 -19.04 -3.25
C ARG A 125 -0.64 -18.46 -4.52
N GLY A 126 -0.22 -17.24 -4.81
CA GLY A 126 -0.50 -16.58 -6.07
C GLY A 126 0.64 -15.68 -6.51
N GLN A 127 0.57 -15.26 -7.76
CA GLN A 127 1.49 -14.29 -8.33
C GLN A 127 0.80 -13.45 -9.39
N GLY A 128 1.37 -12.30 -9.70
CA GLY A 128 0.87 -11.46 -10.76
C GLY A 128 1.64 -10.16 -10.88
N HIS A 129 0.97 -9.16 -11.44
CA HIS A 129 1.56 -7.87 -11.77
C HIS A 129 0.79 -6.75 -11.09
N CYS A 130 1.51 -5.68 -10.82
CA CYS A 130 0.98 -4.44 -10.34
C CYS A 130 1.25 -3.34 -11.38
N GLU A 131 0.41 -2.32 -11.35
CA GLU A 131 0.56 -1.12 -12.15
C GLU A 131 0.65 0.06 -11.19
N MET A 132 1.63 0.92 -11.39
CA MET A 132 1.75 2.13 -10.58
C MET A 132 0.59 3.07 -10.90
N LEU A 133 -0.14 3.48 -9.87
CA LEU A 133 -1.14 4.52 -9.95
C LEU A 133 -0.42 5.86 -9.99
N ARG A 134 -0.37 6.49 -11.16
CA ARG A 134 0.17 7.84 -11.31
C ARG A 134 -0.66 8.79 -10.45
N SER A 135 -0.02 9.53 -9.56
CA SER A 135 -0.69 10.62 -8.84
C SER A 135 -0.96 11.77 -9.82
N LEU A 136 -2.12 12.43 -9.70
CA LEU A 136 -2.48 13.59 -10.51
C LEU A 136 -1.41 14.71 -10.42
N SER A 137 -0.68 14.78 -9.31
CA SER A 137 0.41 15.73 -9.08
C SER A 137 1.56 15.62 -10.10
N LEU A 138 1.82 14.41 -10.65
CA LEU A 138 2.86 14.20 -11.67
C LEU A 138 2.38 14.52 -13.09
N LEU A 139 1.06 14.57 -13.32
CA LEU A 139 0.50 14.95 -14.61
C LEU A 139 0.50 16.48 -14.78
N ALA A 140 0.20 17.22 -13.71
CA ALA A 140 0.20 18.68 -13.73
C ALA A 140 1.58 19.34 -13.92
N GLN A 141 2.68 18.60 -13.71
CA GLN A 141 4.05 19.12 -13.92
C GLN A 141 4.59 18.91 -15.34
N ASN A 142 3.87 18.20 -16.21
CA ASN A 142 4.30 17.96 -17.60
C ASN A 142 3.59 18.86 -18.62
N GLU A 143 2.80 19.86 -18.16
CA GLU A 143 2.12 20.84 -19.02
C GLU A 143 2.70 22.26 -18.89
N GLY A 144 3.98 22.39 -18.50
CA GLY A 144 4.70 23.66 -18.37
C GLY A 144 5.69 23.93 -19.48
#